data_AF-A0A942K2A3-F1
#
_entry.id   AF-A0A942K2A3-F1
#
_cell.length_a   1.000
_cell.length_b   1.000
_cell.length_c   1.000
_cell.angle_alpha   90.00
_cell.angle_beta   90.00
_cell.angle_gamma   90.00
#
_symmetry.space_group_name_H-M   'P 1'
#
loop_
_entity.id
_entity.type
_entity.pdbx_description
1 polymer ?
#
loop_
_entity_poly.entity_id
_entity_poly.type
_entity_poly.pdbx_seq_one_letter_code
_entity_poly.pdbx_strand_id
1 'polypeptide(L)'
;MGYFNDQKDRPAGEFYHRETKARFEFRPTADTWAAQHGLEWEIAMSDGSVRFARLLQTVAYIAVDVNDDRAGSPVLERWPIVKTWCR
;
A
#
# COMPACT_ATOMS: atom_id res chain seq x y z
N MET A 1 -0.86 12.14 6.12
CA MET A 1 0.25 11.21 6.42
C MET A 1 -0.37 10.01 7.10
N GLY A 2 -0.12 8.80 6.59
CA GLY A 2 -0.61 7.56 7.19
C GLY A 2 0.54 6.77 7.78
N TYR A 3 0.31 6.19 8.97
CA TYR A 3 1.32 5.46 9.75
C TYR A 3 0.63 4.31 10.51
N PHE A 4 1.38 3.24 10.78
CA PHE A 4 0.89 2.15 11.60
C PHE A 4 0.97 2.54 13.08
N ASN A 5 -0.13 2.39 13.81
CA ASN A 5 -0.25 2.80 15.21
C ASN A 5 0.02 1.68 16.23
N ASP A 6 0.16 0.44 15.77
CA ASP A 6 0.38 -0.71 16.62
C ASP A 6 1.88 -1.04 16.74
N GLN A 7 2.34 -1.33 17.96
CA GLN A 7 3.73 -1.77 18.20
C GLN A 7 4.04 -3.15 17.62
N LYS A 8 3.02 -3.88 17.15
CA LYS A 8 3.14 -5.28 16.77
C LYS A 8 3.77 -5.45 15.39
N ASP A 9 3.61 -4.49 14.50
CA ASP A 9 4.12 -4.55 13.15
C ASP A 9 4.87 -3.26 12.79
N ARG A 10 6.18 -3.27 12.99
CA ARG A 10 7.04 -2.18 12.54
C ARG A 10 6.89 -2.00 11.01
N PRO A 11 6.80 -0.76 10.51
CA PRO A 11 6.79 -0.52 9.08
C PRO A 11 8.10 -1.05 8.47
N ALA A 12 7.99 -1.70 7.31
CA ALA A 12 9.15 -2.13 6.54
C ALA A 12 9.82 -0.96 5.80
N GLY A 13 9.09 0.14 5.61
CA GLY A 13 9.62 1.34 5.01
C GLY A 13 8.57 2.41 4.80
N GLU A 14 8.97 3.47 4.11
CA GLU A 14 8.10 4.59 3.77
C GLU A 14 8.25 5.00 2.29
N PHE A 15 7.24 5.65 1.76
CA PHE A 15 7.35 6.30 0.45
C PHE A 15 6.61 7.62 0.46
N TYR A 16 6.95 8.45 -0.52
CA TYR A 16 6.31 9.73 -0.74
C TYR A 16 5.54 9.70 -2.06
N HIS A 17 4.28 10.11 -2.04
CA HIS A 17 3.56 10.42 -3.26
C HIS A 17 4.20 11.64 -3.94
N ARG A 18 4.61 11.49 -5.20
CA ARG A 18 5.52 12.43 -5.87
C ARG A 18 4.92 13.82 -6.01
N GLU A 19 3.62 13.92 -6.25
CA GLU A 19 2.91 15.17 -6.54
C GLU A 19 2.48 15.86 -5.24
N THR A 20 1.68 15.18 -4.44
CA THR A 20 1.15 15.69 -3.17
C THR A 20 2.17 15.78 -2.03
N LYS A 21 3.36 15.17 -2.18
CA LYS A 21 4.39 15.05 -1.14
C LYS A 21 3.92 14.32 0.13
N ALA A 22 2.76 13.66 0.08
CA ALA A 22 2.25 12.90 1.20
C ALA A 22 3.14 11.69 1.49
N ARG A 23 3.49 11.50 2.77
CA ARG A 23 4.23 10.33 3.25
C ARG A 23 3.29 9.22 3.71
N PHE A 24 3.67 7.99 3.39
CA PHE A 24 2.97 6.75 3.77
C PHE A 24 3.97 5.71 4.26
N GLU A 25 3.55 4.92 5.24
CA GLU A 25 4.27 3.74 5.70
C GLU A 25 3.70 2.48 5.06
N PHE A 26 4.57 1.49 4.85
CA PHE A 26 4.16 0.21 4.32
C PHE A 26 4.81 -0.96 5.06
N ARG A 27 4.13 -2.11 5.04
CA ARG A 27 4.60 -3.38 5.62
C ARG A 27 4.20 -4.56 4.72
N PRO A 28 4.87 -5.72 4.82
CA PRO A 28 4.47 -6.90 4.05
C PRO A 28 3.04 -7.31 4.39
N THR A 29 2.27 -7.72 3.39
CA THR A 29 0.93 -8.28 3.61
C THR A 29 1.02 -9.70 4.18
N ALA A 30 0.07 -10.06 5.05
CA ALA A 30 -0.22 -11.45 5.40
C ALA A 30 -1.51 -11.97 4.74
N ASP A 31 -2.19 -11.12 3.97
CA ASP A 31 -3.47 -11.43 3.35
C ASP A 31 -3.29 -12.28 2.08
N THR A 32 -3.98 -13.42 2.06
CA THR A 32 -3.88 -14.38 0.96
C THR A 32 -4.55 -13.91 -0.33
N TRP A 33 -5.62 -13.11 -0.23
CA TRP A 33 -6.28 -12.53 -1.41
C TRP A 33 -5.37 -11.49 -2.05
N ALA A 34 -4.77 -10.61 -1.24
CA ALA A 34 -3.81 -9.63 -1.73
C ALA A 34 -2.61 -10.32 -2.42
N ALA A 35 -2.08 -11.39 -1.84
CA ALA A 35 -1.00 -12.19 -2.42
C ALA A 35 -1.40 -12.84 -3.77
N GLN A 36 -2.62 -13.38 -3.89
CA GLN A 36 -3.13 -13.94 -5.15
C GLN A 36 -3.22 -12.91 -6.27
N HIS A 37 -3.45 -11.64 -5.94
CA HIS A 37 -3.49 -10.53 -6.88
C HIS A 37 -2.15 -9.78 -7.03
N GLY A 38 -1.06 -10.28 -6.43
CA GLY A 38 0.29 -9.70 -6.53
C GLY A 38 0.45 -8.37 -5.77
N LEU A 39 -0.38 -8.13 -4.75
CA LEU A 39 -0.34 -6.97 -3.86
C LEU A 39 0.38 -7.35 -2.57
N GLU A 40 1.70 -7.26 -2.60
CA GLU A 40 2.58 -7.77 -1.53
C GLU A 40 2.69 -6.85 -0.29
N TRP A 41 2.15 -5.63 -0.37
CA TRP A 41 2.34 -4.60 0.64
C TRP A 41 1.01 -4.06 1.16
N GLU A 42 0.98 -3.79 2.45
CA GLU A 42 -0.05 -3.02 3.14
C GLU A 42 0.45 -1.60 3.33
N ILE A 43 -0.40 -0.61 3.05
CA ILE A 43 -0.10 0.82 3.19
C ILE A 43 -1.03 1.42 4.24
N ALA A 44 -0.45 2.08 5.23
CA ALA A 44 -1.22 2.83 6.23
C ALA A 44 -1.77 4.12 5.63
N MET A 45 -3.07 4.33 5.76
CA MET A 45 -3.77 5.53 5.28
C MET A 45 -3.97 6.52 6.44
N SER A 46 -4.13 7.80 6.11
CA SER A 46 -4.31 8.85 7.14
C SER A 46 -5.66 8.79 7.86
N ASP A 47 -6.63 8.07 7.31
CA ASP A 47 -7.94 7.80 7.93
C ASP A 47 -7.90 6.60 8.89
N GLY A 48 -6.73 6.00 9.09
CA GLY A 48 -6.54 4.80 9.93
C GLY A 48 -6.84 3.49 9.22
N SER A 49 -7.26 3.51 7.95
CA SER A 49 -7.44 2.30 7.14
C SER A 49 -6.11 1.78 6.59
N VAL A 50 -6.14 0.53 6.10
CA VAL A 50 -5.03 -0.10 5.38
C VAL A 50 -5.47 -0.40 3.95
N ARG A 51 -4.59 -0.14 2.98
CA ARG A 51 -4.80 -0.52 1.57
C ARG A 51 -3.71 -1.47 1.10
N PHE A 52 -4.08 -2.43 0.25
CA PHE A 52 -3.13 -3.35 -0.37
C PHE A 52 -2.52 -2.72 -1.62
N ALA A 53 -1.25 -3.00 -1.87
CA ALA A 53 -0.54 -2.41 -2.98
C ALA A 53 0.63 -3.26 -3.48
N ARG A 54 1.00 -2.99 -4.73
CA ARG A 54 2.28 -3.39 -5.31
C ARG A 54 3.19 -2.17 -5.41
N LEU A 55 4.33 -2.21 -4.74
CA LEU A 55 5.29 -1.11 -4.69
C LEU A 55 6.48 -1.37 -5.62
N LEU A 56 6.57 -0.64 -6.73
CA LEU A 56 7.74 -0.62 -7.61
C LEU A 56 8.69 0.53 -7.23
N GLN A 57 9.75 0.74 -8.02
CA GLN A 57 10.77 1.76 -7.73
C GLN A 57 10.22 3.20 -7.78
N THR A 58 9.34 3.50 -8.75
CA THR A 58 8.82 4.86 -8.99
C THR A 58 7.30 4.94 -9.04
N VAL A 59 6.61 3.80 -8.91
CA VAL A 59 5.16 3.68 -9.02
C VAL A 59 4.64 2.73 -7.95
N ALA A 60 3.54 3.08 -7.32
CA ALA A 60 2.72 2.19 -6.51
C ALA A 60 1.39 1.92 -7.24
N TYR A 61 0.95 0.67 -7.26
CA TYR A 61 -0.40 0.29 -7.67
C TYR A 61 -1.19 -0.04 -6.41
N ILE A 62 -2.14 0.80 -6.04
CA ILE A 62 -2.90 0.70 -4.79
C ILE A 62 -4.31 0.19 -5.09
N ALA A 63 -4.75 -0.85 -4.40
CA ALA A 63 -6.13 -1.29 -4.44
C ALA A 63 -7.01 -0.28 -3.72
N VAL A 64 -7.91 0.36 -4.47
CA VAL A 64 -8.84 1.37 -3.97
C VAL A 64 -10.27 0.85 -3.87
N ASP A 65 -10.56 -0.23 -4.57
CA ASP A 65 -11.86 -0.90 -4.56
C ASP A 65 -11.71 -2.37 -4.99
N VAL A 66 -12.78 -3.14 -4.86
CA VAL A 66 -12.89 -4.51 -5.36
C VAL A 66 -14.06 -4.54 -6.35
N ASN A 67 -13.79 -4.93 -7.59
CA ASN A 67 -14.85 -5.11 -8.56
C ASN A 67 -15.79 -6.23 -8.11
N ASP A 68 -17.09 -6.06 -8.35
CA ASP A 68 -18.13 -7.07 -8.13
C ASP A 68 -18.13 -8.16 -9.23
N ASP A 69 -16.96 -8.48 -9.79
CA ASP A 69 -16.82 -9.67 -10.61
C ASP A 69 -16.76 -10.91 -9.69
N ARG A 70 -17.12 -12.10 -10.20
CA ARG A 70 -17.15 -13.34 -9.40
C ARG A 70 -15.79 -13.72 -8.77
N ALA A 71 -14.72 -13.02 -9.10
CA ALA A 71 -13.38 -13.23 -8.59
C ALA A 71 -12.91 -12.14 -7.61
N GLY A 72 -13.64 -11.04 -7.47
CA GLY A 72 -13.25 -9.91 -6.63
C GLY A 72 -11.95 -9.25 -7.09
N SER A 73 -11.81 -8.94 -8.38
CA SER A 73 -10.58 -8.32 -8.89
C SER A 73 -10.34 -6.93 -8.28
N PRO A 74 -9.12 -6.58 -7.84
CA PRO A 74 -8.85 -5.25 -7.29
C PRO A 74 -8.91 -4.17 -8.37
N VAL A 75 -9.55 -3.05 -8.05
CA VAL A 75 -9.44 -1.81 -8.81
C VAL A 75 -8.17 -1.11 -8.35
N LEU A 76 -7.19 -1.01 -9.25
CA LEU A 76 -5.87 -0.46 -8.94
C LEU A 76 -5.74 0.99 -9.41
N GLU A 77 -5.36 1.87 -8.50
CA GLU A 77 -4.96 3.23 -8.80
C GLU A 77 -3.43 3.32 -8.90
N ARG A 78 -2.94 4.02 -9.91
CA ARG A 78 -1.50 4.21 -10.15
C ARG A 78 -1.01 5.50 -9.49
N TRP A 79 -0.15 5.36 -8.49
CA TRP A 79 0.45 6.46 -7.77
C TRP A 79 1.92 6.65 -8.15
N PRO A 80 2.34 7.82 -8.66
CA PRO A 80 3.75 8.11 -8.83
C PRO A 80 4.40 8.34 -7.45
N ILE A 81 5.47 7.60 -7.15
CA ILE A 81 6.11 7.63 -5.83
C ILE A 81 7.63 7.88 -5.90
N VAL A 82 8.18 8.30 -4.77
CA VAL A 82 9.60 8.21 -4.43
C VAL A 82 9.71 7.25 -3.26
N LYS A 83 10.32 6.08 -3.48
CA LYS A 83 10.46 5.03 -2.45
C LYS A 83 11.67 5.31 -1.56
N THR A 84 11.48 5.21 -0.25
CA THR A 84 12.55 5.44 0.74
C THR A 84 12.58 4.27 1.71
N TRP A 85 13.61 3.43 1.61
CA TRP A 85 13.76 2.33 2.57
C TRP A 85 14.19 2.90 3.92
N CYS A 86 13.39 2.67 4.96
CA CYS A 86 13.86 2.85 6.33
C CYS A 86 14.77 1.67 6.68
N ARG A 87 15.88 2.00 7.34
CA ARG A 87 17.02 1.12 7.60
C ARG A 87 16.76 0.14 8.73
#